data_AF-A0A1L3ESD4-F1
#
_entry.id   AF-A0A1L3ESD4-F1
#
_cell.length_a   1.000
_cell.length_b   1.000
_cell.length_c   1.000
_cell.angle_alpha   90.00
_cell.angle_beta   90.00
_cell.angle_gamma   90.00
#
_symmetry.space_group_name_H-M   'P 1'
#
loop_
_entity.id
_entity.type
_entity.pdbx_description
1 polymer ?
#
loop_
_entity_poly.entity_id
_entity_poly.type
_entity_poly.pdbx_seq_one_letter_code
_entity_poly.pdbx_strand_id
1 'polypeptide(L)' 'MLDTLEMLEAIGSDASLRYASTVELTTVLEAGRASDALTAAVASGDSSHLAREFGNIKNFSPQVTQQIFVSSDID' A
#
# COMPACT_ATOMS: atom_id res chain seq x y z
N MET A 1 -16.49 7.16 -12.38
CA MET A 1 -15.66 6.96 -11.17
C MET A 1 -14.53 6.00 -11.55
N LEU A 2 -13.62 6.49 -12.38
CA LEU A 2 -12.44 5.75 -12.88
C LEU A 2 -11.22 5.97 -11.97
N ASP A 3 -11.26 7.06 -11.19
CA ASP A 3 -10.08 7.73 -10.66
C ASP A 3 -9.41 7.01 -9.48
N THR A 4 -10.14 6.24 -8.67
CA THR A 4 -9.57 5.56 -7.49
C THR A 4 -8.85 4.27 -7.86
N LEU A 5 -9.33 3.54 -8.87
CA LEU A 5 -8.71 2.29 -9.31
C LEU A 5 -7.40 2.57 -10.05
N GLU A 6 -7.40 3.56 -10.94
CA GLU A 6 -6.25 3.97 -11.73
C GLU A 6 -5.12 4.54 -10.83
N MET A 7 -5.49 5.27 -9.77
CA MET A 7 -4.56 5.72 -8.73
C MET A 7 -3.95 4.54 -7.95
N LEU A 8 -4.76 3.55 -7.55
CA LEU A 8 -4.27 2.35 -6.86
C LEU A 8 -3.37 1.49 -7.76
N GLU A 9 -3.66 1.42 -9.05
CA GLU A 9 -2.85 0.73 -10.05
C GLU A 9 -1.52 1.45 -10.30
N ALA A 10 -1.52 2.78 -10.36
CA ALA A 10 -0.29 3.58 -10.46
C ALA A 10 0.61 3.38 -9.22
N ILE A 11 0.03 3.38 -8.02
CA ILE A 11 0.77 3.10 -6.76
C ILE A 11 1.28 1.65 -6.73
N GLY A 12 0.49 0.69 -7.19
CA GLY A 12 0.89 -0.73 -7.22
C GLY A 12 1.93 -1.07 -8.30
N SER A 13 1.89 -0.35 -9.42
CA SER A 13 2.80 -0.52 -10.57
C SER A 13 4.14 0.20 -10.39
N ASP A 14 4.17 1.30 -9.63
CA ASP A 14 5.41 1.95 -9.26
C ASP A 14 6.13 1.18 -8.14
N ALA A 15 6.91 0.18 -8.54
CA ALA A 15 7.70 -0.63 -7.63
C ALA A 15 8.77 0.17 -6.86
N SER A 16 9.08 1.41 -7.27
CA SER A 16 10.01 2.26 -6.52
C SER A 16 9.44 2.66 -5.15
N LEU A 17 8.11 2.79 -5.05
CA LEU A 17 7.42 3.08 -3.79
C LEU A 17 7.54 1.95 -2.77
N ARG A 18 7.87 0.72 -3.19
CA ARG A 18 8.15 -0.40 -2.26
C ARG A 18 9.42 -0.18 -1.44
N TYR A 19 10.34 0.64 -1.96
CA TYR A 19 11.63 0.94 -1.35
C TYR A 19 11.75 2.42 -0.95
N ALA A 20 10.73 3.23 -1.22
CA ALA A 20 10.69 4.62 -0.84
C ALA A 20 10.74 4.75 0.69
N SER A 21 11.41 5.78 1.18
CA SER A 21 11.39 6.08 2.59
C SER A 21 9.98 6.46 3.04
N THR A 22 9.67 6.26 4.32
CA THR A 22 8.38 6.66 4.91
C THR A 22 8.03 8.13 4.63
N VAL A 23 9.04 9.00 4.61
CA VAL A 23 8.87 10.44 4.34
C VAL A 23 8.48 10.70 2.89
N GLU A 24 9.15 10.06 1.93
CA GLU A 24 8.81 10.17 0.50
C GLU A 24 7.41 9.64 0.21
N LEU A 25 7.08 8.47 0.76
CA LEU A 25 5.75 7.86 0.65
C LEU A 25 4.65 8.76 1.22
N THR A 26 4.86 9.37 2.39
CA THR A 26 3.91 10.29 3.01
C THR A 26 3.68 11.51 2.12
N THR A 27 4.76 12.08 1.55
CA THR A 27 4.69 13.24 0.64
C THR A 27 3.89 12.93 -0.64
N VAL A 28 4.12 11.74 -1.23
CA VAL A 28 3.39 11.30 -2.42
C VAL A 28 1.89 11.11 -2.12
N LEU A 29 1.56 10.54 -0.96
CA LEU A 29 0.17 10.35 -0.54
C LEU A 29 -0.56 11.67 -0.29
N GLU A 30 0.10 12.64 0.35
CA GLU A 30 -0.46 13.99 0.53
C GLU A 30 -0.70 14.67 -0.82
N ALA A 31 0.27 14.62 -1.74
CA ALA A 31 0.14 15.18 -3.08
C ALA A 31 -0.99 14.51 -3.88
N GLY A 32 -1.16 13.19 -3.70
CA GLY A 32 -2.23 12.39 -4.29
C GLY A 32 -3.61 12.58 -3.64
N ARG A 33 -3.73 13.44 -2.61
CA ARG A 33 -4.95 13.63 -1.82
C ARG A 33 -5.49 12.31 -1.25
N ALA A 34 -4.58 11.46 -0.78
CA ALA A 34 -4.93 10.26 -0.02
C ALA A 34 -5.71 10.63 1.25
N SER A 35 -6.43 9.66 1.81
CA SER A 35 -7.13 9.87 3.08
C SER A 35 -6.15 10.10 4.24
N ASP A 36 -6.58 10.88 5.23
CA ASP A 36 -5.79 11.15 6.43
C ASP A 36 -5.37 9.87 7.15
N ALA A 37 -6.22 8.84 7.14
CA ALA A 37 -5.92 7.57 7.80
C ALA A 37 -4.87 6.75 7.02
N LEU A 38 -4.88 6.80 5.68
CA LEU A 38 -3.85 6.18 4.86
C LEU A 38 -2.50 6.87 5.04
N THR A 39 -2.48 8.20 5.06
CA THR A 39 -1.28 8.98 5.34
C THR A 39 -0.72 8.68 6.74
N ALA A 40 -1.58 8.64 7.76
CA ALA A 40 -1.18 8.31 9.13
C ALA A 40 -0.66 6.86 9.28
N ALA A 41 -1.31 5.91 8.60
CA ALA A 41 -0.88 4.50 8.61
C ALA A 41 0.52 4.34 8.00
N VAL A 42 0.81 5.06 6.93
CA VAL A 42 2.12 5.02 6.27
C VAL A 42 3.17 5.73 7.10
N ALA A 43 2.87 6.90 7.67
CA ALA A 43 3.80 7.66 8.50
C ALA A 43 4.20 6.91 9.80
N SER A 44 3.28 6.14 10.38
CA SER A 44 3.49 5.40 11.64
C SER A 44 3.86 3.93 11.45
N GLY A 45 3.56 3.35 10.29
CA GLY A 45 3.56 1.91 10.07
C GLY A 45 2.40 1.16 10.76
N ASP A 46 1.41 1.88 11.32
CA ASP A 46 0.28 1.30 12.04
C ASP A 46 -0.99 1.24 11.17
N SER A 47 -1.42 0.03 10.83
CA SER A 47 -2.62 -0.21 10.04
C SER A 47 -3.92 0.00 10.82
N SER A 48 -3.88 0.23 12.14
CA SER A 48 -5.06 0.52 12.96
C SER A 48 -5.79 1.79 12.51
N HIS A 49 -5.05 2.75 11.94
CA HIS A 49 -5.62 3.96 11.34
C HIS A 49 -6.59 3.63 10.20
N LEU A 50 -6.24 2.66 9.34
CA LEU A 50 -7.10 2.19 8.26
C LEU A 50 -8.34 1.46 8.78
N ALA A 51 -8.20 0.65 9.84
CA ALA A 51 -9.32 -0.05 10.46
C ALA A 51 -10.36 0.92 11.04
N ARG A 52 -9.92 2.09 11.51
CA ARG A 52 -10.82 3.15 11.98
C ARG A 52 -11.60 3.81 10.83
N GLU A 53 -10.99 3.94 9.65
CA GLU A 53 -11.62 4.56 8.47
C GLU A 53 -12.56 3.59 7.74
N PHE A 54 -12.09 2.38 7.43
CA PHE A 54 -12.87 1.40 6.66
C PHE A 54 -13.80 0.54 7.51
N GLY A 55 -13.68 0.62 8.84
CA GLY A 55 -14.30 -0.32 9.77
C GLY A 55 -13.56 -1.67 9.80
N ASN A 56 -13.96 -2.56 10.72
CA ASN A 56 -13.38 -3.90 10.86
C ASN A 56 -13.88 -4.84 9.75
N ILE A 57 -13.49 -4.57 8.50
CA ILE A 57 -13.71 -5.50 7.40
C ILE A 57 -12.70 -6.64 7.59
N LYS A 58 -13.22 -7.84 7.84
CA LYS A 58 -12.37 -9.05 7.91
C LYS A 58 -11.73 -9.25 6.55
N ASN A 59 -10.43 -9.03 6.47
CA ASN A 59 -9.66 -9.42 5.30
C ASN A 59 -9.47 -10.93 5.33
N PHE A 60 -10.28 -11.65 4.55
CA PHE A 60 -10.17 -13.10 4.45
C PHE A 60 -8.87 -13.43 3.73
N SER A 61 -8.13 -14.41 4.24
CA SER A 61 -6.93 -14.90 3.58
C SER A 61 -7.27 -15.28 2.13
N PRO A 62 -6.50 -14.81 1.14
CA PRO A 62 -6.73 -15.20 -0.25
C PRO A 62 -6.62 -16.72 -0.36
N GLN A 63 -7.54 -17.34 -1.10
CA GLN A 63 -7.57 -18.80 -1.28
C GLN A 63 -6.27 -19.32 -1.93
N VAL A 64 -5.57 -18.47 -2.69
CA VAL A 64 -4.30 -18.77 -3.32
C VAL A 64 -3.36 -17.58 -3.09
N THR A 65 -2.16 -17.87 -2.58
CA THR A 65 -1.04 -16.91 -2.54
C THR A 65 -0.01 -17.37 -3.56
N GLN A 66 0.30 -16.54 -4.55
CA GLN A 66 1.44 -16.80 -5.42
C GLN A 66 2.72 -16.42 -4.68
N GLN A 67 3.49 -17.42 -4.26
CA GLN A 67 4.86 -17.22 -3.80
C GLN A 67 5.75 -17.10 -5.03
N ILE A 68 6.27 -15.88 -5.28
CA ILE A 68 7.34 -15.69 -6.26
C ILE A 68 8.59 -16.32 -5.66
N PHE A 69 8.95 -17.50 -6.15
CA PHE A 69 10.23 -18.12 -5.84
C PHE A 69 11.30 -17.31 -6.59
N VAL A 70 12.05 -16.48 -5.87
CA VAL A 70 13.28 -15.90 -6.42
C VAL A 70 14.29 -17.04 -6.39
N SER A 71 14.52 -17.67 -7.55
CA SER A 71 15.65 -18.58 -7.73
C SER A 71 16.91 -17.79 -7.45
N SER A 72 17.49 -17.99 -6.26
CA SER A 72 18.87 -17.62 -6.01
C SER A 72 19.74 -18.61 -6.77
N ASP A 73 20.01 -18.30 -8.04
CA ASP A 73 21.18 -18.86 -8.73
C ASP A 73 22.41 -18.35 -7.96
N ILE A 74 22.88 -19.19 -7.04
CA ILE A 74 24.18 -19.08 -6.39
C ILE A 74 25.11 -20.01 -7.19
N ASP A 75 26.01 -19.36 -7.94
CA ASP A 75 27.21 -19.82 -8.67
C ASP A 75 27.11 -21.00 -9.66
#